data_AF-A0A7W0V9R2-F1
#
_entry.id   AF-A0A7W0V9R2-F1
#
_cell.length_a   1.000
_cell.length_b   1.000
_cell.length_c   1.000
_cell.angle_alpha   90.00
_cell.angle_beta   90.00
_cell.angle_gamma   90.00
#
_symmetry.space_group_name_H-M   'P 1'
#
loop_
_entity.id
_entity.type
_entity.pdbx_description
1 polymer ?
#
loop_
_entity_poly.entity_id
_entity_poly.type
_entity_poly.pdbx_seq_one_letter_code
_entity_poly.pdbx_strand_id
1 'polypeptide(L)'
;MTTLRAVAVLGLLAAVPGSSVARAPVEPVLNPAEMVSPARLLAQLATAFEIEVVPDAVVDQLIRFRLGVRDLLHGATERLAGIAQLTGFRIPDLTVLSAQPVAPSQSTWATSGFGWREDPIRKRKKFHRGDDIRAKSGTPVFAAGDGVVVFAGRQGGYGNVIYVDHGGGVVTRYGHLRRIEATLDTAISAGQQIGQVGSTGRTTGPHLHFEVRLDGRAVDPSTAMTVAELGRESPAAGQVASFALAPEMQENYESPFDPPREAKKAKRKAKAEGSRPERTGRAKRVRPVS
;
A
#
# COMPACT_ATOMS: atom_id res chain seq x y z
N MET A 1 33.60 -39.60 -0.93
CA MET A 1 32.62 -39.63 0.18
C MET A 1 31.83 -38.33 0.14
N THR A 2 30.79 -38.30 -0.69
CA THR A 2 29.95 -37.13 -0.95
C THR A 2 28.74 -37.22 -0.03
N THR A 3 28.62 -36.28 0.91
CA THR A 3 27.53 -36.25 1.90
C THR A 3 26.25 -35.73 1.25
N LEU A 4 25.27 -36.61 1.05
CA LEU A 4 23.90 -36.24 0.67
C LEU A 4 23.26 -35.40 1.79
N ARG A 5 22.83 -34.18 1.48
CA ARG A 5 22.01 -33.36 2.37
C ARG A 5 20.62 -33.23 1.77
N ALA A 6 19.62 -33.82 2.43
CA ALA A 6 18.21 -33.69 2.05
C ALA A 6 17.72 -32.27 2.40
N VAL A 7 17.29 -31.51 1.39
CA VAL A 7 16.57 -30.25 1.56
C VAL A 7 15.21 -30.43 0.90
N ALA A 8 14.14 -30.38 1.69
CA ALA A 8 12.77 -30.39 1.19
C ALA A 8 12.43 -29.01 0.60
N VAL A 9 12.27 -28.94 -0.72
CA VAL A 9 11.74 -27.76 -1.42
C VAL A 9 10.29 -28.06 -1.77
N LEU A 10 9.36 -27.36 -1.14
CA LEU A 10 7.93 -27.47 -1.41
C LEU A 10 7.54 -26.48 -2.52
N GLY A 11 7.03 -27.00 -3.64
CA GLY A 11 6.08 -26.33 -4.53
C GLY A 11 6.67 -25.52 -5.69
N LEU A 12 6.63 -26.09 -6.91
CA LEU A 12 5.76 -25.66 -8.04
C LEU A 12 6.16 -26.48 -9.28
N LEU A 13 5.49 -27.61 -9.54
CA LEU A 13 5.72 -28.40 -10.77
C LEU A 13 4.65 -28.05 -11.81
N ALA A 14 5.08 -27.42 -12.91
CA ALA A 14 4.35 -27.42 -14.16
C ALA A 14 4.62 -28.74 -14.89
N ALA A 15 3.55 -29.39 -15.32
CA ALA A 15 3.55 -30.69 -15.99
C ALA A 15 4.31 -30.65 -17.34
N VAL A 16 5.11 -31.69 -17.59
CA VAL A 16 5.57 -32.07 -18.93
C VAL A 16 4.91 -33.41 -19.28
N PRO A 17 4.19 -33.55 -20.40
CA PRO A 17 3.56 -34.81 -20.77
C PRO A 17 4.52 -35.67 -21.60
N GLY A 18 4.64 -36.95 -21.24
CA GLY A 18 5.08 -37.99 -22.17
C GLY A 18 6.22 -38.88 -21.67
N SER A 19 5.90 -39.88 -20.85
CA SER A 19 6.65 -41.14 -20.80
C SER A 19 5.84 -42.21 -20.07
N SER A 20 5.38 -43.19 -20.85
CA SER A 20 4.70 -44.41 -20.40
C SER A 20 5.76 -45.45 -20.06
N VAL A 21 5.78 -45.99 -18.84
CA VAL A 21 6.37 -47.31 -18.57
C VAL A 21 5.53 -48.06 -17.51
N ALA A 22 5.41 -49.36 -17.73
CA ALA A 22 4.45 -50.29 -17.17
C ALA A 22 4.63 -50.64 -15.69
N ARG A 23 3.50 -50.96 -15.05
CA ARG A 23 3.34 -51.46 -13.68
C ARG A 23 3.72 -52.94 -13.55
N ALA A 24 4.40 -53.29 -12.44
CA ALA A 24 4.20 -54.55 -11.74
C ALA A 24 4.09 -54.26 -10.23
N PRO A 25 3.08 -54.78 -9.50
CA PRO A 25 2.97 -54.54 -8.07
C PRO A 25 3.89 -55.52 -7.32
N VAL A 26 4.89 -54.98 -6.62
CA VAL A 26 5.59 -55.72 -5.57
C VAL A 26 4.98 -55.24 -4.25
N GLU A 27 4.21 -56.09 -3.59
CA GLU A 27 3.69 -55.76 -2.26
C GLU A 27 4.85 -55.71 -1.26
N PRO A 28 5.01 -54.62 -0.50
CA PRO A 28 6.07 -54.53 0.51
C PRO A 28 5.64 -55.31 1.75
N VAL A 29 6.32 -56.42 2.02
CA VAL A 29 6.27 -57.11 3.31
C VAL A 29 6.94 -56.21 4.36
N LEU A 30 6.14 -55.61 5.23
CA LEU A 30 6.63 -54.76 6.33
C LEU A 30 6.97 -55.63 7.54
N ASN A 31 8.25 -55.66 7.92
CA ASN A 31 8.72 -56.31 9.14
C ASN A 31 8.74 -55.28 10.30
N PRO A 32 7.95 -55.46 11.38
CA PRO A 32 7.71 -54.40 12.38
C PRO A 32 8.87 -54.15 13.39
N ALA A 33 10.04 -54.77 13.20
CA ALA A 33 11.14 -54.69 14.16
C ALA A 33 12.23 -53.63 13.84
N GLU A 34 12.18 -52.96 12.69
CA GLU A 34 13.14 -51.91 12.34
C GLU A 34 12.48 -50.53 12.41
N MET A 35 12.35 -49.99 13.63
CA MET A 35 12.01 -48.58 13.84
C MET A 35 13.15 -47.71 13.32
N VAL A 36 12.91 -47.11 12.16
CA VAL A 36 13.92 -46.55 11.30
C VAL A 36 13.71 -45.04 11.21
N SER A 37 14.79 -44.28 11.47
CA SER A 37 14.85 -42.81 11.53
C SER A 37 13.96 -42.09 10.50
N PRO A 38 13.42 -40.90 10.81
CA PRO A 38 12.56 -40.11 9.90
C PRO A 38 13.14 -39.95 8.48
N ALA A 39 14.47 -39.86 8.37
CA ALA A 39 15.20 -39.77 7.10
C ALA A 39 15.06 -41.02 6.21
N ARG A 40 15.06 -42.22 6.78
CA ARG A 40 14.89 -43.47 6.02
C ARG A 40 13.42 -43.69 5.67
N LEU A 41 12.48 -43.26 6.51
CA LEU A 41 11.05 -43.30 6.18
C LEU A 41 10.74 -42.37 5.00
N LEU A 42 11.35 -41.18 4.98
CA LEU A 42 11.33 -40.26 3.85
C LEU A 42 11.99 -40.84 2.59
N ALA A 43 13.14 -41.50 2.71
CA ALA A 43 13.81 -42.14 1.58
C ALA A 43 13.00 -43.34 1.01
N GLN A 44 12.37 -44.12 1.88
CA GLN A 44 11.49 -45.22 1.49
C GLN A 44 10.21 -44.69 0.82
N LEU A 45 9.63 -43.60 1.33
CA LEU A 45 8.50 -42.92 0.69
C LEU A 45 8.89 -42.35 -0.68
N ALA A 46 10.03 -41.65 -0.79
CA ALA A 46 10.50 -41.12 -2.07
C ALA A 46 10.71 -42.24 -3.11
N THR A 47 11.21 -43.40 -2.68
CA THR A 47 11.41 -44.58 -3.54
C THR A 47 10.08 -45.27 -3.88
N ALA A 48 9.16 -45.37 -2.93
CA ALA A 48 7.84 -46.01 -3.10
C ALA A 48 6.88 -45.19 -3.99
N PHE A 49 7.11 -43.89 -4.12
CA PHE A 49 6.31 -42.98 -4.94
C PHE A 49 7.00 -42.54 -6.24
N GLU A 50 8.12 -43.14 -6.64
CA GLU A 50 8.93 -42.72 -7.80
C GLU A 50 9.19 -41.20 -7.83
N ILE A 51 9.42 -40.59 -6.67
CA ILE A 51 9.72 -39.16 -6.59
C ILE A 51 11.16 -39.00 -7.07
N GLU A 52 11.32 -38.57 -8.33
CA GLU A 52 12.60 -38.26 -8.93
C GLU A 52 13.32 -37.21 -8.07
N VAL A 53 14.36 -37.65 -7.35
CA VAL A 53 15.22 -36.78 -6.55
C VAL A 53 15.93 -35.86 -7.53
N VAL A 54 15.59 -34.57 -7.48
CA VAL A 54 16.19 -33.55 -8.34
C VAL A 54 17.71 -33.67 -8.27
N PRO A 55 18.43 -33.86 -9.39
CA PRO A 55 19.88 -34.06 -9.37
C PRO A 55 20.60 -32.91 -8.64
N ASP A 56 21.62 -33.22 -7.85
CA ASP A 56 22.40 -32.23 -7.08
C ASP A 56 22.89 -31.06 -7.96
N ALA A 57 23.19 -31.31 -9.23
CA ALA A 57 23.57 -30.27 -10.20
C ALA A 57 22.45 -29.25 -10.49
N VAL A 58 21.18 -29.70 -10.52
CA VAL A 58 20.01 -28.82 -10.70
C VAL A 58 19.74 -28.05 -9.42
N VAL A 59 19.88 -28.70 -8.25
CA VAL A 59 19.81 -28.03 -6.94
C VAL A 59 20.90 -26.96 -6.83
N ASP A 60 22.13 -27.28 -7.21
CA ASP A 60 23.27 -26.35 -7.23
C ASP A 60 23.06 -25.19 -8.19
N GLN A 61 22.53 -25.45 -9.40
CA GLN A 61 22.19 -24.39 -10.35
C GLN A 61 21.11 -23.47 -9.79
N LEU A 62 20.09 -24.01 -9.11
CA LEU A 62 19.04 -23.22 -8.48
C LEU A 62 19.57 -22.40 -7.31
N ILE A 63 20.46 -22.96 -6.50
CA ILE A 63 21.15 -22.25 -5.41
C ILE A 63 22.00 -21.11 -5.98
N ARG A 64 22.82 -21.37 -7.01
CA ARG A 64 23.65 -20.33 -7.66
C ARG A 64 22.81 -19.25 -8.30
N PHE A 65 21.70 -19.62 -8.95
CA PHE A 65 20.76 -18.66 -9.50
C PHE A 65 20.16 -17.78 -8.40
N ARG A 66 19.70 -18.39 -7.30
CA ARG A 66 19.16 -17.65 -6.14
C ARG A 66 20.19 -16.71 -5.52
N LEU A 67 21.45 -17.16 -5.37
CA LEU A 67 22.55 -16.33 -4.87
C LEU A 67 22.87 -15.19 -5.85
N GLY A 68 22.90 -15.46 -7.16
CA GLY A 68 23.11 -14.45 -8.19
C GLY A 68 22.01 -13.38 -8.22
N VAL A 69 20.73 -13.78 -8.09
CA VAL A 69 19.61 -12.83 -7.96
C VAL A 69 19.74 -12.02 -6.66
N ARG A 70 20.09 -12.65 -5.54
CA ARG A 70 20.33 -11.95 -4.27
C ARG A 70 21.42 -10.90 -4.42
N ASP A 71 22.56 -11.27 -5.00
CA ASP A 71 23.71 -10.38 -5.13
C ASP A 71 23.43 -9.26 -6.16
N LEU A 72 22.66 -9.54 -7.23
CA LEU A 72 22.14 -8.53 -8.15
C LEU A 72 21.24 -7.51 -7.43
N LEU A 73 20.32 -7.98 -6.59
CA LEU A 73 19.44 -7.09 -5.80
C LEU A 73 20.25 -6.25 -4.82
N HIS A 74 21.24 -6.83 -4.12
CA HIS A 74 22.13 -6.06 -3.24
C HIS A 74 22.91 -4.99 -4.01
N GLY A 75 23.50 -5.35 -5.16
CA GLY A 75 24.20 -4.38 -6.01
C GLY A 75 23.28 -3.28 -6.54
N ALA A 76 22.01 -3.57 -6.83
CA ALA A 76 21.03 -2.56 -7.20
C ALA A 76 20.72 -1.62 -6.04
N THR A 77 20.57 -2.14 -4.81
CA THR A 77 20.32 -1.30 -3.63
C THR A 77 21.48 -0.38 -3.30
N GLU A 78 22.72 -0.85 -3.38
CA GLU A 78 23.90 -0.01 -3.16
C GLU A 78 24.01 1.12 -4.19
N ARG A 79 23.70 0.81 -5.46
CA ARG A 79 23.66 1.82 -6.53
C ARG A 79 22.55 2.83 -6.31
N LEU A 80 21.35 2.38 -5.92
CA LEU A 80 20.23 3.28 -5.60
C LEU A 80 20.54 4.16 -4.40
N ALA A 81 21.15 3.62 -3.35
CA ALA A 81 21.60 4.38 -2.19
C ALA A 81 22.67 5.41 -2.59
N GLY A 82 23.60 5.05 -3.47
CA GLY A 82 24.59 5.98 -4.03
C GLY A 82 23.95 7.10 -4.85
N ILE A 83 23.01 6.77 -5.74
CA ILE A 83 22.26 7.76 -6.53
C ILE A 83 21.48 8.69 -5.60
N ALA A 84 20.75 8.13 -4.63
CA ALA A 84 19.98 8.88 -3.64
C ALA A 84 20.85 9.87 -2.86
N GLN A 85 22.04 9.46 -2.43
CA GLN A 85 23.00 10.34 -1.76
C GLN A 85 23.52 11.46 -2.67
N LEU A 86 23.82 11.14 -3.94
CA LEU A 86 24.35 12.12 -4.90
C LEU A 86 23.31 13.13 -5.37
N THR A 87 22.03 12.73 -5.47
CA THR A 87 20.93 13.60 -5.93
C THR A 87 20.18 14.28 -4.78
N GLY A 88 20.47 13.92 -3.52
CA GLY A 88 19.71 14.39 -2.35
C GLY A 88 18.31 13.78 -2.24
N PHE A 89 18.02 12.77 -3.05
CA PHE A 89 16.75 12.06 -3.09
C PHE A 89 16.63 11.10 -1.89
N ARG A 90 15.48 11.10 -1.21
CA ARG A 90 15.22 10.17 -0.10
C ARG A 90 14.30 9.06 -0.57
N ILE A 91 14.73 7.81 -0.40
CA ILE A 91 13.87 6.65 -0.60
C ILE A 91 12.95 6.56 0.62
N PRO A 92 11.62 6.65 0.46
CA PRO A 92 10.70 6.58 1.59
C PRO A 92 10.71 5.16 2.18
N ASP A 93 10.84 5.08 3.50
CA ASP A 93 10.69 3.83 4.23
C ASP A 93 9.20 3.57 4.49
N LEU A 94 8.60 2.69 3.68
CA LEU A 94 7.19 2.33 3.80
C LEU A 94 6.95 1.22 4.81
N THR A 95 7.98 0.58 5.36
CA THR A 95 7.82 -0.55 6.29
C THR A 95 7.08 -0.17 7.57
N VAL A 96 7.03 1.13 7.88
CA VAL A 96 6.20 1.70 8.94
C VAL A 96 4.71 1.41 8.76
N LEU A 97 4.25 1.19 7.53
CA LEU A 97 2.88 0.79 7.20
C LEU A 97 2.70 -0.73 7.38
N SER A 98 2.40 -1.15 8.61
CA SER A 98 2.35 -2.56 9.01
C SER A 98 0.94 -3.08 9.33
N ALA A 99 -0.08 -2.22 9.33
CA ALA A 99 -1.44 -2.58 9.70
C ALA A 99 -2.48 -2.14 8.66
N GLN A 100 -3.52 -2.95 8.48
CA GLN A 100 -4.65 -2.61 7.62
C GLN A 100 -5.56 -1.59 8.31
N PRO A 101 -6.00 -0.51 7.62
CA PRO A 101 -6.77 0.56 8.24
C PRO A 101 -8.21 0.16 8.59
N VAL A 102 -8.71 -0.93 7.99
CA VAL A 102 -9.97 -1.59 8.32
C VAL A 102 -9.76 -3.10 8.24
N ALA A 103 -10.39 -3.86 9.14
CA ALA A 103 -10.30 -5.32 9.11
C ALA A 103 -10.76 -5.89 7.75
N PRO A 104 -10.02 -6.82 7.13
CA PRO A 104 -10.40 -7.43 5.84
C PRO A 104 -11.77 -8.11 5.87
N SER A 105 -12.13 -8.74 6.99
CA SER A 105 -13.46 -9.38 7.18
C SER A 105 -14.63 -8.39 7.20
N GLN A 106 -14.35 -7.10 7.35
CA GLN A 106 -15.35 -6.03 7.48
C GLN A 106 -15.26 -5.00 6.35
N SER A 107 -14.41 -5.23 5.35
CA SER A 107 -14.12 -4.25 4.31
C SER A 107 -13.99 -4.83 2.91
N THR A 108 -14.28 -3.98 1.92
CA THR A 108 -13.94 -4.24 0.53
C THR A 108 -13.22 -3.03 -0.05
N TRP A 109 -12.02 -3.25 -0.60
CA TRP A 109 -11.21 -2.22 -1.25
C TRP A 109 -11.80 -1.77 -2.61
N ALA A 110 -12.75 -2.53 -3.14
CA ALA A 110 -13.15 -2.55 -4.54
C ALA A 110 -14.05 -1.38 -5.02
N THR A 111 -14.16 -0.26 -4.29
CA THR A 111 -15.22 0.73 -4.62
C THR A 111 -14.81 2.05 -5.22
N SER A 112 -13.55 2.48 -5.04
CA SER A 112 -12.86 3.29 -6.04
C SER A 112 -11.40 3.43 -5.67
N GLY A 113 -10.53 3.04 -6.60
CA GLY A 113 -9.09 3.18 -6.44
C GLY A 113 -8.60 4.63 -6.55
N PHE A 114 -7.35 4.82 -6.18
CA PHE A 114 -6.52 5.96 -6.52
C PHE A 114 -6.49 6.20 -8.05
N GLY A 115 -6.57 7.45 -8.52
CA GLY A 115 -6.54 7.73 -9.96
C GLY A 115 -7.57 8.74 -10.49
N TRP A 116 -7.50 9.03 -11.80
CA TRP A 116 -8.52 9.81 -12.50
C TRP A 116 -9.83 9.04 -12.57
N ARG A 117 -10.90 9.64 -12.02
CA ARG A 117 -12.26 9.11 -12.15
C ARG A 117 -13.26 10.21 -12.46
N GLU A 118 -14.40 9.84 -13.02
CA GLU A 118 -15.52 10.79 -13.15
C GLU A 118 -16.13 11.03 -11.76
N ASP A 119 -16.23 12.29 -11.33
CA ASP A 119 -16.80 12.67 -10.03
C ASP A 119 -18.30 12.29 -10.04
N PRO A 120 -18.75 11.39 -9.15
CA PRO A 120 -20.11 10.84 -9.19
C PRO A 120 -21.19 11.89 -8.91
N ILE A 121 -20.82 13.05 -8.36
CA ILE A 121 -21.74 14.14 -8.03
C ILE A 121 -21.72 15.21 -9.13
N ARG A 122 -20.57 15.47 -9.75
CA ARG A 122 -20.38 16.58 -10.70
C ARG A 122 -20.20 16.17 -12.16
N LYS A 123 -20.11 14.86 -12.46
CA LYS A 123 -19.85 14.30 -13.80
C LYS A 123 -18.64 14.95 -14.51
N ARG A 124 -17.58 15.22 -13.74
CA ARG A 124 -16.33 15.81 -14.24
C ARG A 124 -15.16 14.93 -13.80
N LYS A 125 -14.16 14.75 -14.67
CA LYS A 125 -12.93 14.05 -14.28
C LYS A 125 -12.29 14.74 -13.06
N LYS A 126 -12.13 13.99 -11.98
CA LYS A 126 -11.51 14.40 -10.73
C LYS A 126 -10.53 13.32 -10.31
N PHE A 127 -9.32 13.74 -9.99
CA PHE A 127 -8.32 12.85 -9.42
C PHE A 127 -8.69 12.45 -7.98
N HIS A 128 -8.71 11.15 -7.74
CA HIS A 128 -8.91 10.54 -6.44
C HIS A 128 -7.55 10.29 -5.78
N ARG A 129 -7.33 10.90 -4.61
CA ARG A 129 -6.03 10.93 -3.94
C ARG A 129 -5.83 9.82 -2.90
N GLY A 130 -6.68 8.80 -2.92
CA GLY A 130 -6.66 7.70 -1.97
C GLY A 130 -7.56 6.57 -2.45
N ASP A 131 -7.83 5.62 -1.57
CA ASP A 131 -8.73 4.50 -1.78
C ASP A 131 -9.98 4.65 -0.91
N ASP A 132 -11.15 4.35 -1.50
CA ASP A 132 -12.42 4.33 -0.77
C ASP A 132 -12.74 2.89 -0.35
N ILE A 133 -12.42 2.57 0.90
CA ILE A 133 -12.61 1.26 1.52
C ILE A 133 -14.02 1.18 2.08
N ARG A 134 -14.89 0.39 1.44
CA ARG A 134 -16.27 0.23 1.92
C ARG A 134 -16.32 -0.58 3.18
N ALA A 135 -17.07 -0.08 4.15
CA ALA A 135 -17.31 -0.72 5.43
C ALA A 135 -18.60 -0.13 6.04
N LYS A 136 -19.24 -0.88 6.94
CA LYS A 136 -20.45 -0.41 7.61
C LYS A 136 -20.13 0.80 8.50
N SER A 137 -21.10 1.70 8.66
CA SER A 137 -20.95 2.80 9.62
C SER A 137 -20.70 2.23 11.02
N GLY A 138 -19.65 2.69 11.68
CA GLY A 138 -19.22 2.20 12.99
C GLY A 138 -18.16 1.11 12.98
N THR A 139 -17.79 0.57 11.83
CA THR A 139 -16.64 -0.31 11.72
C THR A 139 -15.39 0.40 12.30
N PRO A 140 -14.61 -0.24 13.17
CA PRO A 140 -13.36 0.32 13.69
C PRO A 140 -12.38 0.70 12.58
N VAL A 141 -11.70 1.82 12.76
CA VAL A 141 -10.61 2.29 11.89
C VAL A 141 -9.32 2.27 12.70
N PHE A 142 -8.30 1.65 12.12
CA PHE A 142 -7.00 1.45 12.76
C PHE A 142 -5.92 2.30 12.10
N ALA A 143 -4.92 2.71 12.87
CA ALA A 143 -3.72 3.32 12.31
C ALA A 143 -2.95 2.29 11.49
N ALA A 144 -2.48 2.71 10.32
CA ALA A 144 -1.81 1.83 9.37
C ALA A 144 -0.34 1.60 9.74
N GLY A 145 0.21 2.47 10.59
CA GLY A 145 1.59 2.44 11.04
C GLY A 145 1.77 3.20 12.35
N ASP A 146 2.95 3.04 12.96
CA ASP A 146 3.36 3.81 14.14
C ASP A 146 3.55 5.28 13.77
N GLY A 147 3.18 6.22 14.64
CA GLY A 147 3.34 7.63 14.34
C GLY A 147 2.74 8.57 15.37
N VAL A 148 2.57 9.84 14.98
CA VAL A 148 1.96 10.90 15.80
C VAL A 148 0.79 11.52 15.05
N VAL A 149 -0.31 11.75 15.76
CA VAL A 149 -1.47 12.44 15.19
C VAL A 149 -1.13 13.91 14.99
N VAL A 150 -1.06 14.36 13.74
CA VAL A 150 -0.79 15.77 13.37
C VAL A 150 -2.05 16.56 13.04
N PHE A 151 -3.19 15.87 12.90
CA PHE A 151 -4.50 16.51 12.77
C PHE A 151 -5.62 15.54 13.18
N ALA A 152 -6.60 16.03 13.93
CA ALA A 152 -7.82 15.30 14.25
C ALA A 152 -8.99 16.29 14.31
N GLY A 153 -9.91 16.24 13.35
CA GLY A 153 -11.01 17.19 13.30
C GLY A 153 -11.81 17.16 12.01
N ARG A 154 -12.59 18.21 11.74
CA ARG A 154 -13.44 18.30 10.55
C ARG A 154 -12.78 19.15 9.46
N GLN A 155 -12.64 18.61 8.24
CA GLN A 155 -12.01 19.30 7.12
C GLN A 155 -12.80 19.14 5.82
N GLY A 156 -13.64 20.13 5.52
CA GLY A 156 -14.29 20.30 4.22
C GLY A 156 -14.88 19.00 3.64
N GLY A 157 -14.40 18.62 2.45
CA GLY A 157 -14.87 17.44 1.74
C GLY A 157 -14.61 16.11 2.44
N TYR A 158 -13.58 16.02 3.30
CA TYR A 158 -13.25 14.79 4.04
C TYR A 158 -14.22 14.54 5.20
N GLY A 159 -15.00 15.52 5.63
CA GLY A 159 -15.78 15.39 6.86
C GLY A 159 -14.85 15.31 8.06
N ASN A 160 -15.11 14.39 8.99
CA ASN A 160 -14.20 14.11 10.10
C ASN A 160 -13.01 13.31 9.56
N VAL A 161 -11.82 13.74 9.92
CA VAL A 161 -10.57 13.20 9.39
C VAL A 161 -9.46 13.22 10.43
N ILE A 162 -8.61 12.20 10.38
CA ILE A 162 -7.38 12.07 11.18
C ILE A 162 -6.19 11.99 10.25
N TYR A 163 -5.11 12.69 10.57
CA TYR A 163 -3.81 12.58 9.90
C TYR A 163 -2.80 12.02 10.89
N VAL A 164 -2.06 11.01 10.47
CA VAL A 164 -0.96 10.42 11.24
C VAL A 164 0.33 10.61 10.46
N ASP A 165 1.31 11.26 11.09
CA ASP A 165 2.67 11.38 10.58
C ASP A 165 3.50 10.22 11.15
N HIS A 166 4.04 9.42 10.24
CA HIS A 166 4.84 8.24 10.56
C HIS A 166 6.34 8.52 10.59
N GLY A 167 6.74 9.77 10.33
CA GLY A 167 8.13 10.14 10.08
C GLY A 167 8.56 9.83 8.64
N GLY A 168 9.78 10.25 8.29
CA GLY A 168 10.37 9.94 6.98
C GLY A 168 9.59 10.48 5.77
N GLY A 169 8.71 11.47 5.98
CA GLY A 169 7.86 12.02 4.93
C GLY A 169 6.57 11.22 4.66
N VAL A 170 6.31 10.15 5.43
CA VAL A 170 5.14 9.28 5.26
C VAL A 170 3.99 9.75 6.14
N VAL A 171 2.86 10.10 5.52
CA VAL A 171 1.64 10.55 6.21
C VAL A 171 0.44 9.78 5.71
N THR A 172 -0.37 9.26 6.63
CA THR A 172 -1.66 8.65 6.30
C THR A 172 -2.83 9.54 6.70
N ARG A 173 -3.95 9.41 5.97
CA ARG A 173 -5.18 10.17 6.24
C ARG A 173 -6.40 9.25 6.25
N TYR A 174 -7.29 9.50 7.21
CA TYR A 174 -8.47 8.68 7.48
C TYR A 174 -9.73 9.54 7.44
N GLY A 175 -10.40 9.62 6.29
CA GLY A 175 -11.54 10.51 6.06
C GLY A 175 -12.91 9.85 6.25
N HIS A 176 -13.95 10.69 6.22
CA HIS A 176 -15.38 10.33 6.32
C HIS A 176 -15.78 9.65 7.63
N LEU A 177 -15.00 9.83 8.70
CA LEU A 177 -15.23 9.17 9.99
C LEU A 177 -16.56 9.60 10.62
N ARG A 178 -17.26 8.69 11.31
CA ARG A 178 -18.41 9.09 12.15
C ARG A 178 -17.95 9.60 13.51
N ARG A 179 -16.86 9.02 14.02
CA ARG A 179 -16.27 9.32 15.32
C ARG A 179 -14.75 9.33 15.19
N ILE A 180 -14.14 10.36 15.76
CA ILE A 180 -12.70 10.47 15.97
C ILE A 180 -12.43 10.04 17.41
N GLU A 181 -11.49 9.12 17.59
CA GLU A 181 -11.07 8.62 18.91
C GLU A 181 -9.60 8.96 19.20
N ALA A 182 -8.82 9.27 18.17
CA ALA A 182 -7.47 9.79 18.31
C ALA A 182 -7.44 11.27 18.74
N THR A 183 -6.42 11.62 19.52
CA THR A 183 -6.19 13.00 20.01
C THR A 183 -4.98 13.60 19.29
N LEU A 184 -5.01 14.91 19.03
CA LEU A 184 -3.88 15.65 18.44
C LEU A 184 -2.61 15.48 19.31
N ASP A 185 -1.44 15.48 18.67
CA ASP A 185 -0.11 15.38 19.31
C ASP A 185 0.09 14.11 20.14
N THR A 186 -0.68 13.06 19.86
CA THR A 186 -0.61 11.78 20.56
C THR A 186 0.12 10.73 19.71
N ALA A 187 1.01 9.97 20.33
CA ALA A 187 1.65 8.82 19.72
C ALA A 187 0.63 7.67 19.53
N ILE A 188 0.67 7.03 18.37
CA ILE A 188 -0.23 5.96 17.98
C ILE A 188 0.60 4.78 17.48
N SER A 189 0.24 3.57 17.89
CA SER A 189 0.84 2.34 17.37
C SER A 189 0.09 1.82 16.15
N ALA A 190 0.79 1.13 15.27
CA ALA A 190 0.18 0.39 14.17
C ALA A 190 -0.90 -0.57 14.70
N GLY A 191 -2.07 -0.58 14.05
CA GLY A 191 -3.21 -1.38 14.47
C GLY A 191 -4.00 -0.81 15.65
N GLN A 192 -3.59 0.32 16.24
CA GLN A 192 -4.38 0.99 17.27
C GLN A 192 -5.65 1.60 16.66
N GLN A 193 -6.79 1.42 17.33
CA GLN A 193 -8.05 2.04 16.91
C GLN A 193 -7.98 3.57 17.10
N ILE A 194 -8.26 4.30 16.02
CA ILE A 194 -8.19 5.77 15.99
C ILE A 194 -9.54 6.42 15.69
N GLY A 195 -10.52 5.64 15.22
CA GLY A 195 -11.85 6.15 14.92
C GLY A 195 -12.78 5.09 14.39
N GLN A 196 -13.89 5.53 13.81
CA GLN A 196 -14.92 4.65 13.26
C GLN A 196 -15.41 5.15 11.90
N VAL A 197 -15.62 4.21 10.99
CA VAL A 197 -16.16 4.47 9.65
C VAL A 197 -17.48 5.21 9.73
N GLY A 198 -17.69 6.17 8.83
CA GLY A 198 -18.91 6.95 8.79
C GLY A 198 -19.29 7.41 7.39
N SER A 199 -20.04 8.51 7.34
CA SER A 199 -20.41 9.17 6.08
C SER A 199 -20.40 10.68 6.23
N THR A 200 -19.46 11.22 6.99
CA THR A 200 -19.35 12.67 7.17
C THR A 200 -18.67 13.33 5.96
N GLY A 201 -18.97 14.60 5.70
CA GLY A 201 -18.40 15.31 4.56
C GLY A 201 -19.09 14.96 3.25
N ARG A 202 -18.34 14.91 2.14
CA ARG A 202 -18.91 14.69 0.80
C ARG A 202 -18.73 13.24 0.35
N THR A 203 -19.74 12.43 0.63
CA THR A 203 -19.76 10.99 0.38
C THR A 203 -21.13 10.53 -0.11
N THR A 204 -21.19 9.41 -0.84
CA THR A 204 -22.42 8.76 -1.29
C THR A 204 -22.90 7.64 -0.36
N GLY A 205 -22.09 7.26 0.65
CA GLY A 205 -22.45 6.22 1.62
C GLY A 205 -21.28 5.83 2.53
N PRO A 206 -21.49 4.90 3.48
CA PRO A 206 -20.46 4.51 4.44
C PRO A 206 -19.20 3.92 3.80
N HIS A 207 -18.07 4.57 4.01
CA HIS A 207 -16.73 4.12 3.63
C HIS A 207 -15.66 4.90 4.39
N LEU A 208 -14.45 4.33 4.45
CA LEU A 208 -13.25 5.04 4.84
C LEU A 208 -12.57 5.57 3.57
N HIS A 209 -12.28 6.87 3.53
CA HIS A 209 -11.37 7.43 2.53
C HIS A 209 -9.96 7.42 3.08
N PHE A 210 -9.10 6.54 2.56
CA PHE A 210 -7.74 6.33 3.04
C PHE A 210 -6.72 6.89 2.04
N GLU A 211 -5.85 7.79 2.49
CA GLU A 211 -4.73 8.29 1.67
C GLU A 211 -3.39 7.88 2.30
N VAL A 212 -2.42 7.51 1.46
CA VAL A 212 -0.99 7.48 1.82
C VAL A 212 -0.32 8.63 1.08
N ARG A 213 0.55 9.37 1.78
CA ARG A 213 1.28 10.50 1.22
C ARG A 213 2.76 10.41 1.51
N LEU A 214 3.57 10.66 0.50
CA LEU A 214 5.04 10.70 0.57
C LEU A 214 5.48 12.13 0.26
N ASP A 215 6.13 12.80 1.22
CA ASP A 215 6.52 14.21 1.16
C ASP A 215 5.39 15.13 0.67
N GLY A 216 4.18 14.84 1.17
CA GLY A 216 2.98 15.60 0.85
C GLY A 216 2.36 15.29 -0.51
N ARG A 217 2.92 14.40 -1.35
CA ARG A 217 2.29 13.89 -2.58
C ARG A 217 1.46 12.64 -2.27
N ALA A 218 0.25 12.54 -2.83
CA ALA A 218 -0.59 11.36 -2.62
C ALA A 218 -0.14 10.23 -3.53
N VAL A 219 -0.07 9.01 -3.01
CA VAL A 219 0.32 7.81 -3.74
C VAL A 219 -0.81 6.79 -3.66
N ASP A 220 -0.79 5.78 -4.54
CA ASP A 220 -1.72 4.67 -4.48
C ASP A 220 -1.55 3.92 -3.14
N PRO A 221 -2.57 3.93 -2.25
CA PRO A 221 -2.47 3.28 -0.95
C PRO A 221 -2.30 1.76 -1.06
N SER A 222 -2.99 1.10 -1.98
CA SER A 222 -2.89 -0.34 -2.20
C SER A 222 -1.46 -0.73 -2.61
N THR A 223 -0.86 0.03 -3.52
CA THR A 223 0.52 -0.19 -3.93
C THR A 223 1.49 0.09 -2.78
N ALA A 224 1.32 1.18 -2.04
CA ALA A 224 2.18 1.52 -0.91
C ALA A 224 2.14 0.47 0.22
N MET A 225 0.95 -0.05 0.56
CA MET A 225 0.79 -1.13 1.54
C MET A 225 1.46 -2.43 1.06
N THR A 226 1.39 -2.73 -0.24
CA THR A 226 2.07 -3.91 -0.83
C THR A 226 3.59 -3.78 -0.77
N VAL A 227 4.12 -2.58 -1.07
CA VAL A 227 5.56 -2.30 -0.98
C VAL A 227 6.04 -2.38 0.47
N ALA A 228 5.23 -1.92 1.43
CA ALA A 228 5.52 -2.03 2.85
C ALA A 228 5.65 -3.49 3.32
N GLU A 229 4.74 -4.36 2.88
CA GLU A 229 4.82 -5.82 3.15
C GLU A 229 6.11 -6.40 2.54
N LEU A 230 6.36 -6.13 1.27
CA LEU A 230 7.55 -6.60 0.57
C LEU A 230 8.85 -6.15 1.26
N GLY A 231 8.89 -4.90 1.75
CA GLY A 231 10.06 -4.38 2.47
C GLY A 231 10.32 -5.07 3.81
N ARG A 232 9.28 -5.56 4.48
CA ARG A 232 9.43 -6.37 5.70
C ARG A 232 9.92 -7.78 5.40
N GLU A 233 9.51 -8.38 4.28
CA GLU A 233 9.97 -9.71 3.86
C GLU A 233 11.37 -9.68 3.23
N SER A 234 11.66 -8.67 2.43
CA SER A 234 12.91 -8.49 1.67
C SER A 234 13.26 -7.00 1.62
N PRO A 235 14.08 -6.50 2.58
CA PRO A 235 14.44 -5.09 2.66
C PRO A 235 15.01 -4.53 1.35
N ALA A 236 15.83 -5.31 0.65
CA ALA A 236 16.41 -4.91 -0.62
C ALA A 236 15.35 -4.76 -1.73
N ALA A 237 14.43 -5.72 -1.84
CA ALA A 237 13.35 -5.63 -2.83
C ALA A 237 12.37 -4.51 -2.50
N GLY A 238 12.04 -4.31 -1.21
CA GLY A 238 11.23 -3.20 -0.75
C GLY A 238 11.85 -1.84 -1.05
N GLN A 239 13.16 -1.68 -0.84
CA GLN A 239 13.85 -0.43 -1.14
C GLN A 239 13.81 -0.08 -2.65
N VAL A 240 14.00 -1.09 -3.50
CA VAL A 240 13.87 -0.94 -4.97
C VAL A 240 12.42 -0.59 -5.34
N ALA A 241 11.43 -1.23 -4.72
CA ALA A 241 10.03 -0.95 -4.99
C ALA A 241 9.57 0.43 -4.47
N SER A 242 10.05 0.86 -3.30
CA SER A 242 9.82 2.19 -2.74
C SER A 242 10.40 3.30 -3.64
N PHE A 243 11.51 3.05 -4.33
CA PHE A 243 12.06 3.99 -5.30
C PHE A 243 11.06 4.33 -6.41
N ALA A 244 10.30 3.34 -6.90
CA ALA A 244 9.27 3.56 -7.92
C ALA A 244 8.08 4.40 -7.42
N LEU A 245 7.86 4.43 -6.11
CA LEU A 245 6.82 5.22 -5.47
C LEU A 245 7.29 6.61 -5.03
N ALA A 246 8.57 6.92 -5.17
CA ALA A 246 9.08 8.21 -4.73
C ALA A 246 8.43 9.38 -5.50
N PRO A 247 8.20 10.52 -4.83
CA PRO A 247 7.58 11.71 -5.40
C PRO A 247 8.10 12.10 -6.79
N GLU A 248 9.41 12.00 -7.03
CA GLU A 248 10.13 12.41 -8.24
C GLU A 248 9.87 11.43 -9.39
N MET A 249 9.71 10.13 -9.11
CA MET A 249 9.33 9.14 -10.12
C MET A 249 7.86 9.27 -10.56
N GLN A 250 7.06 10.04 -9.80
CA GLN A 250 5.67 10.35 -10.12
C GLN A 250 5.50 11.60 -11.01
N GLU A 251 6.59 12.20 -11.51
CA GLU A 251 6.59 13.47 -12.26
C GLU A 251 5.66 13.51 -13.49
N ASN A 252 5.17 12.39 -13.99
CA ASN A 252 4.16 12.35 -15.06
C ASN A 252 2.69 12.44 -14.58
N TYR A 253 2.44 12.78 -13.31
CA TYR A 253 1.10 13.05 -12.81
C TYR A 253 0.82 14.53 -12.51
N GLU A 254 1.44 15.45 -13.24
CA GLU A 254 0.78 16.71 -13.51
C GLU A 254 -0.34 16.47 -14.52
N SER A 255 -1.59 16.64 -14.10
CA SER A 255 -2.69 16.69 -15.07
C SER A 255 -2.37 17.77 -16.11
N PRO A 256 -2.44 17.48 -17.41
CA PRO A 256 -2.47 18.53 -18.44
C PRO A 256 -3.65 19.52 -18.25
N PHE A 257 -4.54 19.27 -17.29
CA PHE A 257 -5.76 20.03 -17.05
C PHE A 257 -5.93 20.59 -15.62
N ASP A 258 -4.96 20.45 -14.72
CA ASP A 258 -4.98 21.20 -13.45
C ASP A 258 -4.02 22.38 -13.55
N PRO A 259 -4.51 23.63 -13.68
CA PRO A 259 -3.61 24.76 -13.66
C PRO A 259 -2.92 24.81 -12.29
N PRO A 260 -1.65 25.25 -12.24
CA PRO A 260 -0.88 25.34 -11.00
C PRO A 260 -1.71 25.99 -9.89
N ARG A 261 -1.62 25.49 -8.65
CA ARG A 261 -2.33 26.10 -7.49
C ARG A 261 -1.99 27.60 -7.33
N GLU A 262 -0.78 27.97 -7.74
CA GLU A 262 -0.31 29.36 -7.93
C GLU A 262 -1.28 30.17 -8.82
N ALA A 263 -1.69 29.63 -9.98
CA ALA A 263 -2.60 30.29 -10.91
C ALA A 263 -4.03 30.44 -10.36
N LYS A 264 -4.51 29.52 -9.51
CA LYS A 264 -5.81 29.65 -8.81
C LYS A 264 -5.75 30.69 -7.69
N LYS A 265 -4.62 30.81 -6.97
CA LYS A 265 -4.37 31.88 -5.98
C LYS A 265 -4.26 33.25 -6.69
N ALA A 266 -3.50 33.32 -7.78
CA ALA A 266 -3.33 34.53 -8.60
C ALA A 266 -4.67 35.00 -9.21
N LYS A 267 -5.49 34.09 -9.77
CA LYS A 267 -6.85 34.43 -10.25
C LYS A 267 -7.78 34.91 -9.14
N ARG A 268 -7.70 34.32 -7.93
CA ARG A 268 -8.49 34.77 -6.77
C ARG A 268 -8.04 36.14 -6.27
N LYS A 269 -6.73 36.40 -6.25
CA LYS A 269 -6.14 37.69 -5.88
C LYS A 269 -6.50 38.78 -6.90
N ALA A 270 -6.32 38.51 -8.20
CA ALA A 270 -6.72 39.41 -9.29
C ALA A 270 -8.23 39.70 -9.31
N LYS A 271 -9.07 38.72 -8.95
CA LYS A 271 -10.53 38.92 -8.85
C LYS A 271 -10.93 39.74 -7.61
N ALA A 272 -10.19 39.61 -6.51
CA ALA A 272 -10.38 40.42 -5.29
C ALA A 272 -9.90 41.86 -5.48
N GLU A 273 -8.84 42.07 -6.27
CA GLU A 273 -8.29 43.39 -6.60
C GLU A 273 -9.08 44.09 -7.74
N GLY A 274 -9.72 43.34 -8.64
CA GLY A 274 -10.33 43.88 -9.87
C GLY A 274 -11.85 44.08 -9.91
N SER A 275 -12.60 43.97 -8.80
CA SER A 275 -14.05 44.20 -8.87
C SER A 275 -14.68 44.66 -7.55
N ARG A 276 -14.66 45.98 -7.33
CA ARG A 276 -15.65 46.64 -6.48
C ARG A 276 -16.12 47.91 -7.19
N PRO A 277 -17.20 47.86 -7.99
CA PRO A 277 -17.81 49.11 -8.45
C PRO A 277 -18.28 49.90 -7.23
N GLU A 278 -17.93 51.18 -7.19
CA GLU A 278 -18.33 52.13 -6.16
C GLU A 278 -19.85 52.09 -5.99
N ARG A 279 -20.28 51.86 -4.75
CA ARG A 279 -21.69 51.84 -4.39
C ARG A 279 -22.12 53.29 -4.20
N THR A 280 -22.45 53.97 -5.30
CA THR A 280 -23.02 55.33 -5.24
C THR A 280 -24.37 55.29 -4.49
N GLY A 281 -24.52 56.20 -3.53
CA GLY A 281 -25.53 56.16 -2.50
C GLY A 281 -26.97 56.25 -3.03
N ARG A 282 -27.84 55.42 -2.45
CA ARG A 282 -29.30 55.51 -2.63
C ARG A 282 -29.81 56.75 -1.90
N ALA A 283 -30.28 57.76 -2.65
CA ALA A 283 -30.87 58.97 -2.08
C ALA A 283 -32.08 58.63 -1.19
N LYS A 284 -32.10 59.17 0.03
CA LYS A 284 -33.25 59.11 0.95
C LYS A 284 -34.38 59.94 0.37
N ARG A 285 -35.52 59.30 0.08
CA ARG A 285 -36.78 59.97 -0.27
C ARG A 285 -37.33 60.63 1.00
N VAL A 286 -37.26 61.95 1.08
CA VAL A 286 -37.94 62.76 2.10
C VAL A 286 -39.42 62.84 1.71
N ARG A 287 -40.33 62.56 2.65
CA ARG A 287 -41.77 62.78 2.49
C ARG A 287 -42.08 64.24 2.81
N PRO A 288 -42.86 64.97 1.99
CA PRO A 288 -43.33 66.29 2.39
C PRO A 288 -44.45 66.16 3.42
N VAL A 289 -44.40 67.04 4.42
CA VAL A 289 -45.49 67.30 5.36
C VAL A 289 -46.24 68.52 4.83
N SER A 290 -47.57 68.47 4.94
CA SER A 290 -48.61 69.44 4.51
C SER A 290 -48.86 69.54 3.01
#